data_AF-A0A1X9PUU7-F1
#
_entry.id   AF-A0A1X9PUU7-F1
#
_cell.length_a   1.000
_cell.length_b   1.000
_cell.length_c   1.000
_cell.angle_alpha   90.00
_cell.angle_beta   90.00
_cell.angle_gamma   90.00
#
_symmetry.space_group_name_H-M   'P 1'
#
loop_
_entity.id
_entity.type
_entity.pdbx_description
1 polymer ?
#
loop_
_entity_poly.entity_id
_entity_poly.type
_entity_poly.pdbx_seq_one_letter_code
_entity_poly.pdbx_strand_id
1 'polypeptide(L)' 'MLIGQTVIIKQLVSTHCDSISQHLGKIGLIRGLNYTQDNSKILIIELKEHARIWFFEEELQIL' A
#
# COMPACT_ATOMS: atom_id res chain seq x y z
N MET A 1 -3.71 6.43 8.32
CA MET A 1 -2.70 5.41 8.70
C MET A 1 -1.32 6.04 8.94
N LEU A 2 -0.51 5.42 9.79
CA LEU A 2 0.78 5.88 10.32
C LEU A 2 1.92 4.88 10.01
N ILE A 3 3.15 5.38 9.96
CA ILE A 3 4.36 4.56 9.81
C ILE A 3 4.46 3.56 10.97
N GLY A 4 4.84 2.33 10.65
CA GLY A 4 4.96 1.22 11.59
C GLY A 4 3.68 0.40 11.78
N GLN A 5 2.52 0.86 11.30
CA GLN A 5 1.30 0.05 11.35
C GLN A 5 1.35 -1.09 10.34
N THR A 6 0.80 -2.24 10.76
CA THR A 6 0.56 -3.38 9.90
C THR A 6 -0.76 -3.20 9.17
N VAL A 7 -0.77 -3.48 7.86
CA VAL A 7 -1.95 -3.33 7.00
C VAL A 7 -2.09 -4.53 6.07
N ILE A 8 -3.32 -4.78 5.63
CA ILE A 8 -3.62 -5.68 4.52
C ILE A 8 -4.01 -4.86 3.28
N ILE A 9 -3.55 -5.30 2.11
CA ILE A 9 -3.99 -4.76 0.81
C ILE A 9 -5.38 -5.34 0.53
N LYS A 10 -6.42 -4.56 0.80
CA LYS A 10 -7.82 -5.03 0.82
C LYS A 10 -8.45 -5.04 -0.56
N GLN A 11 -8.16 -4.03 -1.35
CA GLN A 11 -8.74 -3.79 -2.67
C GLN A 11 -7.78 -2.92 -3.49
N LEU A 12 -8.03 -2.82 -4.79
CA LEU A 12 -7.30 -1.93 -5.69
C LEU A 12 -8.32 -0.97 -6.31
N VAL A 13 -8.13 0.34 -6.11
CA VAL A 13 -9.10 1.37 -6.55
C VAL A 13 -8.82 1.86 -7.97
N SER A 14 -7.71 1.42 -8.56
CA SER A 14 -7.28 1.79 -9.91
C SER A 14 -6.65 0.60 -10.64
N THR A 15 -6.43 0.75 -11.95
CA THR A 15 -5.72 -0.24 -12.75
C THR A 15 -4.23 -0.18 -12.41
N HIS A 16 -3.77 -1.15 -11.62
CA HIS A 16 -2.35 -1.40 -11.39
C HIS A 16 -1.80 -2.41 -12.40
N CYS A 17 -0.49 -2.41 -12.60
CA CYS A 17 0.18 -3.45 -13.38
C CYS A 17 0.12 -4.81 -12.65
N ASP A 18 0.25 -5.91 -13.40
CA ASP A 18 0.12 -7.28 -12.87
C ASP A 18 1.07 -7.56 -11.70
N SER A 19 2.27 -6.98 -11.74
CA SER A 19 3.26 -7.13 -10.66
C SER A 19 2.84 -6.49 -9.35
N ILE A 20 1.94 -5.51 -9.35
CA ILE A 20 1.34 -4.92 -8.14
C ILE A 20 0.08 -5.68 -7.75
N SER A 21 -0.75 -6.02 -8.75
CA SER A 21 -2.04 -6.71 -8.54
C SER A 21 -1.91 -8.05 -7.82
N GLN A 22 -0.81 -8.78 -8.03
CA GLN A 22 -0.49 -10.03 -7.32
C GLN A 22 -0.30 -9.87 -5.79
N HIS A 23 -0.23 -8.65 -5.27
CA HIS A 23 -0.07 -8.39 -3.84
C HIS A 23 -1.41 -8.15 -3.12
N LEU A 24 -2.55 -8.18 -3.83
CA LEU A 24 -3.87 -8.13 -3.20
C LEU A 24 -4.01 -9.24 -2.13
N GLY A 25 -4.51 -8.87 -0.95
CA GLY A 25 -4.64 -9.75 0.21
C GLY A 25 -3.34 -9.97 1.00
N LYS A 26 -2.18 -9.49 0.53
CA LYS A 26 -0.94 -9.58 1.30
C LYS A 26 -0.92 -8.55 2.43
N ILE A 27 -0.18 -8.91 3.48
CA ILE A 27 0.06 -8.07 4.66
C ILE A 27 1.43 -7.41 4.53
N GLY A 28 1.52 -6.15 4.93
CA GLY A 28 2.77 -5.41 4.97
C GLY A 28 2.81 -4.36 6.08
N LEU A 29 3.97 -3.72 6.21
CA LEU A 29 4.21 -2.64 7.17
C LEU A 29 4.30 -1.30 6.45
N ILE A 30 3.65 -0.27 6.97
CA ILE A 30 3.82 1.09 6.47
C ILE A 30 5.23 1.57 6.83
N ARG A 31 6.04 1.92 5.83
CA ARG A 31 7.41 2.45 6.00
C ARG A 31 7.57 3.90 5.60
N GLY A 32 6.62 4.45 4.87
CA GLY A 32 6.65 5.84 4.45
C GLY A 32 5.31 6.29 3.91
N LEU A 33 5.22 7.58 3.64
CA LEU A 33 4.08 8.19 3.00
C LEU A 33 4.56 9.22 1.99
N ASN A 34 3.78 9.44 0.95
CA ASN A 34 3.98 10.47 -0.04
C ASN A 34 2.62 11.03 -0.48
N TYR A 35 2.64 12.12 -1.24
CA TYR A 35 1.46 12.71 -1.84
C TYR A 35 1.64 12.82 -3.35
N THR A 36 0.59 12.52 -4.09
CA THR A 36 0.51 12.80 -5.51
C THR A 36 0.27 14.29 -5.75
N GLN A 37 0.33 14.72 -7.02
CA GLN A 37 0.13 16.12 -7.40
C GLN A 37 -1.29 16.64 -7.10
N ASP A 38 -2.29 15.75 -7.14
CA ASP A 38 -3.68 16.03 -6.75
C ASP A 38 -3.92 15.88 -5.22
N ASN A 39 -2.84 15.79 -4.43
CA ASN A 39 -2.85 15.70 -2.98
C ASN A 39 -3.48 14.39 -2.43
N SER A 40 -3.59 13.36 -3.27
CA SER A 40 -3.95 12.00 -2.83
C SER A 40 -2.80 11.38 -2.05
N LYS A 41 -3.13 10.67 -0.96
CA LYS A 41 -2.13 10.10 -0.06
C LYS A 41 -1.72 8.70 -0.51
N ILE A 42 -0.43 8.50 -0.66
CA ILE A 42 0.18 7.21 -0.98
C ILE A 42 0.98 6.72 0.22
N LEU A 43 0.86 5.42 0.52
CA LEU A 43 1.60 4.75 1.58
C LEU A 43 2.59 3.76 0.96
N ILE A 44 3.83 3.78 1.46
CA ILE A 44 4.88 2.85 1.06
C ILE A 44 4.80 1.64 1.97
N ILE A 45 4.44 0.48 1.40
CA ILE A 45 4.24 -0.77 2.13
C ILE A 45 5.42 -1.70 1.87
N GLU A 46 6.11 -2.07 2.95
CA GLU A 46 7.11 -3.15 2.92
C GLU A 46 6.43 -4.50 3.13
N LEU A 47 6.56 -5.38 2.14
CA LEU A 47 6.06 -6.74 2.18
C LEU A 47 7.11 -7.71 2.72
N LYS A 48 6.71 -8.93 3.06
CA LYS A 48 7.58 -9.98 3.63
C LYS A 48 8.82 -10.28 2.77
N GLU A 49 8.70 -10.13 1.46
CA GLU A 49 9.78 -10.30 0.47
C GLU A 49 10.70 -9.07 0.34
N HIS A 50 10.65 -8.14 1.29
CA HIS A 50 11.35 -6.85 1.29
C HIS A 50 11.06 -5.94 0.09
N ALA A 51 10.10 -6.32 -0.75
CA ALA A 51 9.53 -5.46 -1.77
C ALA A 51 8.83 -4.26 -1.11
N ARG A 52 9.08 -3.06 -1.64
CA ARG A 52 8.41 -1.83 -1.22
C ARG A 52 7.55 -1.32 -2.35
N ILE A 53 6.24 -1.30 -2.12
CA ILE A 53 5.25 -0.97 -3.13
C ILE A 53 4.37 0.16 -2.60
N TRP A 54 3.92 1.00 -3.51
CA TRP A 54 3.08 2.15 -3.21
C TRP A 54 1.62 1.77 -3.40
N PHE A 55 0.80 2.07 -2.39
CA PHE A 55 -0.65 1.88 -2.44
C PHE A 55 -1.33 3.16 -1.98
N PHE A 56 -2.53 3.40 -2.49
CA PHE A 56 -3.40 4.45 -1.98
C PHE A 56 -3.90 4.09 -0.57
N GLU A 57 -4.19 5.08 0.26
CA GLU A 57 -4.67 4.83 1.63
C GLU A 57 -5.99 4.03 1.63
N GLU A 58 -6.85 4.25 0.64
CA GLU A 58 -8.15 3.60 0.45
C GLU A 58 -8.05 2.12 0.03
N GLU A 59 -6.87 1.69 -0.44
CA GLU A 59 -6.58 0.30 -0.82
C GLU A 59 -6.22 -0.56 0.38
N LEU A 60 -5.95 0.06 1.52
CA LEU A 60 -5.37 -0.57 2.70
C LEU A 60 -6.39 -0.66 3.84
N GLN A 61 -6.20 -1.65 4.71
CA GLN A 61 -6.91 -1.76 5.98
C GLN A 61 -5.92 -2.06 7.11
N ILE A 62 -6.00 -1.30 8.22
CA ILE A 62 -5.20 -1.55 9.42
C ILE A 62 -5.63 -2.88 10.07
N LEU A 63 -4.64 -3.63 10.56
CA LEU A 63 -4.83 -4.85 11.36
C LEU A 63 -4.58 -4.60 12.85
#